data_AF-A0A537EVH6-F1
#
_entry.id   AF-A0A537EVH6-F1
#
_cell.length_a   1.000
_cell.length_b   1.000
_cell.length_c   1.000
_cell.angle_alpha   90.00
_cell.angle_beta   90.00
_cell.angle_gamma   90.00
#
_symmetry.space_group_name_H-M   'P 1'
#
loop_
_entity.id
_entity.type
_entity.pdbx_description
1 polymer ?
#
loop_
_entity_poly.entity_id
_entity_poly.type
_entity_poly.pdbx_seq_one_letter_code
_entity_poly.pdbx_strand_id
1 'polypeptide(L)'
;MIRPEIRDLVNAGASWIQLDEPAVTTHPEPQEMELFVEAWNETVKGFNCKFSDHTRYPSEIGYKVLAEYAPKLDKCDHLALEFANRDTSHLGVDENSREGYSDLKHFVDAGFSGEFGLGVAHVHDFTGNVSSGAGQSLGRDIIESPELVRDRLLFATKIVGDPVKIWANPDCGLRTRTWDVAFAKLASITKGAELARETYE
;
A
#
# COMPACT_ATOMS: atom_id res chain seq x y z
N MET A 1 8.05 13.54 20.23
CA MET A 1 7.81 14.71 19.36
C MET A 1 6.52 14.60 18.55
N ILE A 2 6.14 13.40 18.08
CA ILE A 2 4.96 13.21 17.20
C ILE A 2 3.61 13.35 17.94
N ARG A 3 3.51 12.87 19.19
CA ARG A 3 2.24 12.85 19.95
C ARG A 3 1.52 14.21 20.08
N PRO A 4 2.20 15.35 20.35
CA PRO A 4 1.56 16.66 20.30
C PRO A 4 0.87 16.96 18.96
N GLU A 5 1.51 16.64 17.83
CA GLU A 5 0.94 16.87 16.49
C GLU A 5 -0.30 15.99 16.25
N ILE A 6 -0.24 14.70 16.64
CA ILE A 6 -1.41 13.81 16.58
C ILE A 6 -2.57 14.39 17.39
N ARG A 7 -2.29 14.88 18.61
CA ARG A 7 -3.31 15.50 19.45
C ARG A 7 -3.94 16.71 18.77
N ASP A 8 -3.13 17.56 18.15
CA ASP A 8 -3.62 18.78 17.52
C ASP A 8 -4.43 18.46 16.26
N LEU A 9 -4.03 17.45 15.47
CA LEU A 9 -4.82 16.93 14.34
C LEU A 9 -6.16 16.35 14.80
N VAL A 10 -6.17 15.52 15.85
CA VAL A 10 -7.40 14.95 16.42
C VAL A 10 -8.31 16.06 16.97
N ASN A 11 -7.75 17.05 17.67
CA ASN A 11 -8.51 18.21 18.17
C ASN A 11 -9.08 19.06 17.02
N ALA A 12 -8.40 19.12 15.88
CA ALA A 12 -8.89 19.74 14.66
C ALA A 12 -9.94 18.91 13.92
N GLY A 13 -10.24 17.69 14.39
CA GLY A 13 -11.28 16.81 13.85
C GLY A 13 -10.79 15.71 12.92
N ALA A 14 -9.47 15.48 12.81
CA ALA A 14 -8.95 14.34 12.04
C ALA A 14 -9.39 13.02 12.69
N SER A 15 -10.09 12.19 11.93
CA SER A 15 -10.53 10.84 12.34
C SER A 15 -9.63 9.72 11.80
N TRP A 16 -8.74 10.05 10.86
CA TRP A 16 -7.75 9.16 10.27
C TRP A 16 -6.44 9.92 10.08
N ILE A 17 -5.36 9.40 10.64
CA ILE A 17 -3.99 9.95 10.51
C ILE A 17 -3.07 8.86 9.95
N GLN A 18 -2.30 9.18 8.92
CA GLN A 18 -1.26 8.30 8.40
C GLN A 18 0.09 8.64 9.03
N LEU A 19 0.84 7.61 9.42
CA LEU A 19 2.24 7.67 9.79
C LEU A 19 3.03 6.93 8.70
N ASP A 20 4.10 7.55 8.19
CA ASP A 20 4.91 6.96 7.12
C ASP A 20 6.23 6.44 7.72
N GLU A 21 6.51 5.15 7.55
CA GLU A 21 7.68 4.48 8.12
C GLU A 21 8.57 3.87 7.02
N PRO A 22 9.08 4.70 6.07
CA PRO A 22 9.70 4.22 4.83
C PRO A 22 11.00 3.44 5.02
N ALA A 23 11.60 3.47 6.23
CA ALA A 23 12.86 2.83 6.54
C ALA A 23 12.75 1.70 7.57
N VAL A 24 11.55 1.40 8.09
CA VAL A 24 11.41 0.41 9.18
C VAL A 24 11.97 -0.96 8.79
N THR A 25 11.75 -1.37 7.55
CA THR A 25 12.21 -2.65 7.00
C THR A 25 13.66 -2.65 6.53
N THR A 26 14.40 -1.53 6.60
CA THR A 26 15.84 -1.52 6.31
C THR A 26 16.67 -2.08 7.46
N HIS A 27 16.05 -2.27 8.63
CA HIS A 27 16.61 -2.88 9.82
C HIS A 27 15.71 -4.05 10.26
N PRO A 28 15.74 -5.19 9.54
CA PRO A 28 14.82 -6.30 9.75
C PRO A 28 15.13 -7.14 10.99
N GLU A 29 16.16 -6.79 11.76
CA GLU A 29 16.53 -7.48 12.99
C GLU A 29 15.36 -7.48 13.98
N PRO A 30 15.04 -8.61 14.65
CA PRO A 30 13.91 -8.69 15.57
C PRO A 30 13.90 -7.60 16.64
N GLN A 31 15.06 -7.22 17.17
CA GLN A 31 15.16 -6.18 18.19
C GLN A 31 14.74 -4.80 17.66
N GLU A 32 15.05 -4.49 16.41
CA GLU A 32 14.67 -3.22 15.76
C GLU A 32 13.18 -3.20 15.43
N MET A 33 12.64 -4.33 14.94
CA MET A 33 11.21 -4.47 14.67
C MET A 33 10.35 -4.49 15.96
N GLU A 34 10.86 -5.06 17.05
CA GLU A 34 10.22 -4.99 18.37
C GLU A 34 10.20 -3.55 18.90
N LEU A 35 11.31 -2.82 18.75
CA LEU A 35 11.38 -1.41 19.10
C LEU A 35 10.42 -0.56 18.25
N PHE A 36 10.27 -0.86 16.97
CA PHE A 36 9.27 -0.23 16.10
C PHE A 36 7.85 -0.43 16.64
N VAL A 37 7.46 -1.66 16.99
CA VAL A 37 6.14 -1.94 17.56
C VAL A 37 5.91 -1.17 18.86
N GLU A 38 6.90 -1.13 19.76
CA GLU A 38 6.83 -0.36 21.00
C GLU A 38 6.63 1.14 20.71
N ALA A 39 7.45 1.69 19.81
CA ALA A 39 7.40 3.10 19.44
C ALA A 39 6.07 3.48 18.77
N TRP A 40 5.55 2.64 17.88
CA TRP A 40 4.24 2.82 17.26
C TRP A 40 3.13 2.84 18.30
N ASN A 41 3.07 1.81 19.14
CA ASN A 41 2.00 1.63 20.13
C ASN A 41 1.99 2.80 21.13
N GLU A 42 3.15 3.23 21.62
CA GLU A 42 3.25 4.43 22.45
C GLU A 42 2.92 5.73 21.71
N THR A 43 3.15 5.80 20.39
CA THR A 43 2.79 6.98 19.58
C THR A 43 1.28 7.15 19.45
N VAL A 44 0.53 6.06 19.22
CA VAL A 44 -0.94 6.11 19.01
C VAL A 44 -1.76 5.97 20.30
N LYS A 45 -1.10 5.65 21.42
CA LYS A 45 -1.74 5.41 22.73
C LYS A 45 -2.62 6.58 23.17
N GLY A 46 -3.87 6.26 23.52
CA GLY A 46 -4.83 7.21 24.07
C GLY A 46 -5.57 8.10 23.05
N PHE A 47 -5.26 8.03 21.75
CA PHE A 47 -5.99 8.80 20.72
C PHE A 47 -7.19 8.02 20.15
N ASN A 48 -8.36 8.63 20.09
CA ASN A 48 -9.54 8.04 19.43
C ASN A 48 -9.53 8.39 17.94
N CYS A 49 -8.66 7.74 17.18
CA CYS A 49 -8.41 7.99 15.77
C CYS A 49 -8.01 6.67 15.09
N LYS A 50 -8.41 6.49 13.83
CA LYS A 50 -7.87 5.44 12.96
C LYS A 50 -6.44 5.82 12.56
N PHE A 51 -5.52 4.87 12.53
CA PHE A 51 -4.18 5.10 12.01
C PHE A 51 -3.90 4.21 10.80
N SER A 52 -3.11 4.73 9.86
CA SER A 52 -2.51 3.94 8.80
C SER A 52 -1.00 4.03 8.81
N ASP A 53 -0.35 2.94 8.42
CA ASP A 53 1.08 2.91 8.11
C ASP A 53 1.28 2.94 6.59
N HIS A 54 2.19 3.77 6.12
CA HIS A 54 2.75 3.64 4.78
C HIS A 54 4.22 3.19 4.87
N THR A 55 4.49 2.00 4.35
CA THR A 55 5.83 1.45 4.26
C THR A 55 6.16 1.06 2.82
N ARG A 56 7.28 1.60 2.33
CA ARG A 56 7.84 1.30 1.00
C ARG A 56 8.13 -0.20 0.84
N TYR A 57 8.03 -0.73 -0.39
CA TYR A 57 8.46 -2.10 -0.66
C TYR A 57 9.98 -2.28 -0.46
N PRO A 58 10.43 -3.17 0.45
CA PRO A 58 11.85 -3.40 0.66
C PRO A 58 12.36 -4.45 -0.33
N SER A 59 13.05 -4.03 -1.40
CA SER A 59 13.47 -4.90 -2.52
C SER A 59 14.25 -6.14 -2.11
N GLU A 60 15.04 -6.07 -1.04
CA GLU A 60 15.93 -7.15 -0.60
C GLU A 60 15.22 -8.25 0.19
N ILE A 61 14.11 -7.94 0.86
CA ILE A 61 13.47 -8.85 1.84
C ILE A 61 11.96 -9.02 1.65
N GLY A 62 11.33 -8.20 0.79
CA GLY A 62 9.89 -8.19 0.58
C GLY A 62 9.09 -7.84 1.84
N TYR A 63 7.77 -7.93 1.78
CA TYR A 63 6.92 -7.55 2.91
C TYR A 63 6.83 -8.59 4.03
N LYS A 64 7.53 -9.71 3.92
CA LYS A 64 7.46 -10.81 4.89
C LYS A 64 7.78 -10.36 6.32
N VAL A 65 8.82 -9.52 6.49
CA VAL A 65 9.19 -9.01 7.81
C VAL A 65 8.11 -8.08 8.35
N LEU A 66 7.68 -7.08 7.58
CA LEU A 66 6.60 -6.17 8.02
C LEU A 66 5.32 -6.92 8.39
N ALA A 67 4.94 -7.92 7.59
CA ALA A 67 3.74 -8.73 7.82
C ALA A 67 3.73 -9.45 9.17
N GLU A 68 4.89 -9.90 9.67
CA GLU A 68 4.99 -10.55 10.98
C GLU A 68 4.67 -9.61 12.16
N TYR A 69 4.94 -8.31 12.00
CA TYR A 69 4.78 -7.32 13.06
C TYR A 69 3.53 -6.46 12.91
N ALA A 70 2.97 -6.32 11.70
CA ALA A 70 1.76 -5.56 11.45
C ALA A 70 0.57 -5.92 12.38
N PRO A 71 0.29 -7.19 12.71
CA PRO A 71 -0.78 -7.54 13.67
C PRO A 71 -0.54 -7.06 15.11
N LYS A 72 0.69 -6.65 15.44
CA LYS A 72 1.10 -6.17 16.78
C LYS A 72 0.97 -4.64 16.93
N LEU A 73 0.67 -3.93 15.83
CA LEU A 73 0.53 -2.48 15.80
C LEU A 73 -0.86 -2.05 16.27
N ASP A 74 -0.93 -1.42 17.43
CA ASP A 74 -2.18 -0.90 17.98
C ASP A 74 -2.79 0.14 17.03
N LYS A 75 -4.10 0.03 16.77
CA LYS A 75 -4.90 0.98 15.96
C LYS A 75 -4.37 1.21 14.53
N CYS A 76 -3.45 0.38 14.05
CA CYS A 76 -3.06 0.37 12.65
C CYS A 76 -4.13 -0.40 11.88
N ASP A 77 -5.20 0.30 11.53
CA ASP A 77 -6.36 -0.30 10.87
C ASP A 77 -6.19 -0.36 9.35
N HIS A 78 -5.13 0.25 8.79
CA HIS A 78 -4.91 0.30 7.35
C HIS A 78 -3.41 0.33 6.99
N LEU A 79 -2.97 -0.53 6.08
CA LEU A 79 -1.61 -0.54 5.53
C LEU A 79 -1.61 -0.03 4.08
N ALA A 80 -0.93 1.08 3.80
CA ALA A 80 -0.71 1.59 2.44
C ALA A 80 0.61 1.04 1.88
N LEU A 81 0.51 0.08 0.96
CA LEU A 81 1.64 -0.72 0.48
C LEU A 81 1.90 -0.51 -1.03
N GLU A 82 3.15 -0.67 -1.46
CA GLU A 82 3.60 -0.56 -2.85
C GLU A 82 3.57 -1.93 -3.53
N PHE A 83 2.91 -2.05 -4.69
CA PHE A 83 2.84 -3.30 -5.44
C PHE A 83 2.96 -3.12 -6.96
N ALA A 84 2.44 -2.03 -7.52
CA ALA A 84 2.35 -1.85 -8.97
C ALA A 84 3.73 -1.75 -9.63
N ASN A 85 4.73 -1.20 -8.94
CA ASN A 85 6.13 -1.15 -9.35
C ASN A 85 6.78 -2.51 -9.58
N ARG A 86 6.18 -3.60 -9.09
CA ARG A 86 6.68 -4.97 -9.18
C ARG A 86 5.67 -5.92 -9.80
N ASP A 87 4.62 -5.38 -10.41
CA ASP A 87 3.57 -6.14 -11.08
C ASP A 87 3.69 -6.04 -12.60
N THR A 88 3.03 -6.95 -13.33
CA THR A 88 2.94 -6.88 -14.79
C THR A 88 1.93 -5.82 -15.26
N SER A 89 2.10 -5.35 -16.50
CA SER A 89 1.10 -4.51 -17.18
C SER A 89 0.08 -5.32 -18.00
N HIS A 90 0.20 -6.64 -18.04
CA HIS A 90 -0.77 -7.50 -18.74
C HIS A 90 -2.07 -7.54 -17.94
N LEU A 91 -3.22 -7.65 -18.62
CA LEU A 91 -4.51 -7.87 -17.97
C LEU A 91 -4.64 -9.32 -17.48
N GLY A 92 -5.51 -9.55 -16.50
CA GLY A 92 -5.71 -10.85 -15.89
C GLY A 92 -5.79 -10.79 -14.36
N VAL A 93 -6.50 -11.74 -13.78
CA VAL A 93 -6.76 -11.85 -12.32
C VAL A 93 -6.21 -13.15 -11.73
N ASP A 94 -5.18 -13.70 -12.37
CA ASP A 94 -4.46 -14.91 -11.95
C ASP A 94 -3.06 -14.57 -11.40
N GLU A 95 -2.45 -15.55 -10.73
CA GLU A 95 -1.15 -15.39 -10.06
C GLU A 95 -0.01 -15.04 -11.03
N ASN A 96 -0.07 -15.53 -12.28
CA ASN A 96 0.94 -15.25 -13.29
C ASN A 96 0.85 -13.80 -13.79
N SER A 97 -0.36 -13.26 -13.82
CA SER A 97 -0.63 -11.86 -14.20
C SER A 97 -0.34 -10.90 -13.06
N ARG A 98 -0.43 -11.37 -11.79
CA ARG A 98 -0.44 -10.54 -10.58
C ARG A 98 0.61 -10.92 -9.53
N GLU A 99 1.78 -11.36 -9.98
CA GLU A 99 2.91 -11.71 -9.10
C GLU A 99 3.31 -10.58 -8.14
N GLY A 100 3.04 -9.33 -8.56
CA GLY A 100 3.21 -8.10 -7.79
C GLY A 100 2.55 -8.10 -6.41
N TYR A 101 1.40 -8.77 -6.32
CA TYR A 101 0.51 -8.70 -5.16
C TYR A 101 0.59 -9.95 -4.28
N SER A 102 1.46 -10.91 -4.61
CA SER A 102 1.59 -12.18 -3.86
C SER A 102 2.00 -11.99 -2.40
N ASP A 103 2.78 -10.93 -2.10
CA ASP A 103 3.19 -10.55 -0.75
C ASP A 103 2.01 -10.25 0.19
N LEU A 104 0.81 -9.92 -0.33
CA LEU A 104 -0.39 -9.77 0.50
C LEU A 104 -0.69 -11.02 1.33
N LYS A 105 -0.34 -12.20 0.80
CA LYS A 105 -0.53 -13.48 1.49
C LYS A 105 0.23 -13.51 2.83
N HIS A 106 1.40 -12.86 2.92
CA HIS A 106 2.17 -12.81 4.16
C HIS A 106 1.39 -12.12 5.29
N PHE A 107 0.68 -11.03 5.00
CA PHE A 107 -0.11 -10.30 5.99
C PHE A 107 -1.34 -11.09 6.43
N VAL A 108 -2.02 -11.73 5.48
CA VAL A 108 -3.18 -12.59 5.77
C VAL A 108 -2.75 -13.79 6.63
N ASP A 109 -1.66 -14.47 6.26
CA ASP A 109 -1.12 -15.61 7.00
C ASP A 109 -0.62 -15.22 8.41
N ALA A 110 -0.06 -14.02 8.56
CA ALA A 110 0.36 -13.48 9.85
C ALA A 110 -0.82 -13.02 10.74
N GLY A 111 -2.04 -12.97 10.19
CA GLY A 111 -3.25 -12.61 10.94
C GLY A 111 -3.51 -11.10 11.02
N PHE A 112 -2.95 -10.29 10.12
CA PHE A 112 -3.33 -8.88 10.02
C PHE A 112 -4.79 -8.77 9.58
N SER A 113 -5.61 -8.08 10.37
CA SER A 113 -7.06 -8.06 10.19
C SER A 113 -7.62 -6.72 9.69
N GLY A 114 -6.76 -5.70 9.58
CA GLY A 114 -7.11 -4.38 9.08
C GLY A 114 -7.30 -4.34 7.56
N GLU A 115 -7.34 -3.13 7.04
CA GLU A 115 -7.54 -2.80 5.65
C GLU A 115 -6.20 -2.70 4.89
N PHE A 116 -6.25 -2.89 3.58
CA PHE A 116 -5.10 -2.83 2.68
C PHE A 116 -5.32 -1.73 1.64
N GLY A 117 -4.52 -0.68 1.74
CA GLY A 117 -4.23 0.24 0.67
C GLY A 117 -3.27 -0.38 -0.32
N LEU A 118 -3.79 -0.73 -1.49
CA LEU A 118 -3.04 -1.35 -2.57
C LEU A 118 -2.49 -0.28 -3.51
N GLY A 119 -1.16 -0.22 -3.62
CA GLY A 119 -0.46 0.45 -4.70
C GLY A 119 -0.85 -0.18 -6.04
N VAL A 120 -1.75 0.48 -6.78
CA VAL A 120 -2.27 0.02 -8.08
C VAL A 120 -1.76 0.84 -9.26
N ALA A 121 -0.99 1.90 -8.99
CA ALA A 121 -0.30 2.69 -10.00
C ALA A 121 1.16 2.91 -9.60
N HIS A 122 2.06 2.62 -10.52
CA HIS A 122 3.50 2.76 -10.35
C HIS A 122 3.89 4.24 -10.41
N VAL A 123 4.52 4.76 -9.37
CA VAL A 123 4.91 6.19 -9.29
C VAL A 123 6.42 6.42 -9.37
N HIS A 124 7.23 5.40 -9.70
CA HIS A 124 8.69 5.52 -9.85
C HIS A 124 9.20 5.41 -11.31
N ASP A 125 8.28 5.26 -12.27
CA ASP A 125 8.51 5.25 -13.71
C ASP A 125 9.08 6.57 -14.31
N PHE A 126 9.18 7.68 -13.57
CA PHE A 126 9.69 8.98 -14.08
C PHE A 126 11.11 8.90 -14.63
N THR A 127 11.92 8.00 -14.05
CA THR A 127 13.31 7.83 -14.44
C THR A 127 13.46 7.00 -15.72
N GLY A 128 12.42 6.25 -16.12
CA GLY A 128 12.48 5.23 -17.16
C GLY A 128 13.27 3.97 -16.75
N ASN A 129 13.87 3.96 -15.56
CA ASN A 129 14.49 2.78 -14.96
C ASN A 129 13.45 2.06 -14.12
N VAL A 130 12.86 1.03 -14.70
CA VAL A 130 12.04 0.09 -13.95
C VAL A 130 12.95 -1.07 -13.53
N SER A 131 12.84 -1.52 -12.28
CA SER A 131 13.64 -2.61 -11.73
C SER A 131 13.52 -3.86 -12.62
N SER A 132 14.61 -4.62 -12.77
CA SER A 132 14.70 -5.78 -13.66
C SER A 132 13.77 -6.96 -13.31
N GLY A 133 13.02 -6.86 -12.20
CA GLY A 133 11.99 -7.81 -11.77
C GLY A 133 10.57 -7.22 -11.74
N ALA A 134 10.38 -5.97 -12.19
CA ALA A 134 9.05 -5.43 -12.44
C ALA A 134 8.53 -5.99 -13.76
N GLY A 135 7.28 -6.47 -13.79
CA GLY A 135 6.68 -6.95 -15.02
C GLY A 135 6.59 -5.85 -16.09
N GLN A 136 7.57 -5.82 -17.00
CA GLN A 136 7.54 -5.26 -18.36
C GLN A 136 6.92 -3.88 -18.62
N SER A 137 6.81 -2.97 -17.66
CA SER A 137 6.44 -1.58 -18.01
C SER A 137 7.69 -0.77 -18.39
N LEU A 138 8.23 -1.00 -19.58
CA LEU A 138 9.28 -0.16 -20.17
C LEU A 138 8.67 1.19 -20.57
N GLY A 139 8.81 2.22 -19.75
CA GLY A 139 8.30 3.55 -20.10
C GLY A 139 8.49 4.60 -19.01
N ARG A 140 8.42 5.87 -19.42
CA ARG A 140 8.28 7.03 -18.51
C ARG A 140 6.83 7.44 -18.45
N ASP A 141 6.39 7.87 -17.27
CA ASP A 141 5.05 8.43 -17.04
C ASP A 141 3.92 7.54 -17.60
N ILE A 142 4.03 6.23 -17.36
CA ILE A 142 3.05 5.24 -17.76
C ILE A 142 1.73 5.56 -17.08
N ILE A 143 0.62 5.47 -17.80
CA ILE A 143 -0.71 5.54 -17.21
C ILE A 143 -1.30 4.14 -17.27
N GLU A 144 -1.43 3.49 -16.11
CA GLU A 144 -2.11 2.21 -15.98
C GLU A 144 -3.54 2.34 -16.49
N SER A 145 -4.04 1.35 -17.23
CA SER A 145 -5.44 1.40 -17.67
C SER A 145 -6.39 1.09 -16.51
N PRO A 146 -7.64 1.59 -16.55
CA PRO A 146 -8.64 1.26 -15.54
C PRO A 146 -8.87 -0.25 -15.40
N GLU A 147 -8.79 -1.02 -16.48
CA GLU A 147 -8.93 -2.48 -16.48
C GLU A 147 -7.78 -3.16 -15.75
N LEU A 148 -6.56 -2.66 -15.91
CA LEU A 148 -5.39 -3.16 -15.18
C LEU A 148 -5.55 -2.88 -13.67
N VAL A 149 -5.98 -1.67 -13.31
CA VAL A 149 -6.27 -1.33 -11.91
C VAL A 149 -7.36 -2.24 -11.35
N ARG A 150 -8.48 -2.42 -12.06
CA ARG A 150 -9.54 -3.35 -11.68
C ARG A 150 -8.99 -4.73 -11.40
N ASP A 151 -8.22 -5.29 -12.33
CA ASP A 151 -7.70 -6.64 -12.23
C ASP A 151 -6.78 -6.84 -11.02
N ARG A 152 -5.97 -5.82 -10.70
CA ARG A 152 -5.12 -5.79 -9.49
C ARG A 152 -5.96 -5.83 -8.21
N LEU A 153 -7.01 -5.01 -8.15
CA LEU A 153 -7.94 -4.97 -7.00
C LEU A 153 -8.70 -6.30 -6.84
N LEU A 154 -9.20 -6.88 -7.93
CA LEU A 154 -9.92 -8.15 -7.89
C LEU A 154 -9.02 -9.30 -7.46
N PHE A 155 -7.78 -9.35 -7.93
CA PHE A 155 -6.82 -10.37 -7.51
C PHE A 155 -6.48 -10.24 -6.02
N ALA A 156 -6.17 -9.03 -5.55
CA ALA A 156 -5.91 -8.80 -4.14
C ALA A 156 -7.11 -9.17 -3.25
N THR A 157 -8.33 -8.92 -3.72
CA THR A 157 -9.55 -9.34 -3.02
C THR A 157 -9.64 -10.87 -2.88
N LYS A 158 -9.17 -11.65 -3.88
CA LYS A 158 -9.12 -13.11 -3.75
C LYS A 158 -8.16 -13.57 -2.64
N ILE A 159 -7.08 -12.83 -2.41
CA ILE A 159 -6.11 -13.13 -1.35
C ILE A 159 -6.67 -12.75 0.03
N VAL A 160 -7.21 -11.53 0.15
CA VAL A 160 -7.69 -10.97 1.43
C VAL A 160 -9.04 -11.58 1.85
N GLY A 161 -9.86 -11.98 0.89
CA GLY A 161 -11.15 -12.64 1.11
C GLY A 161 -12.32 -11.71 1.44
N ASP A 162 -12.06 -10.42 1.66
CA ASP A 162 -13.09 -9.41 1.94
C ASP A 162 -12.86 -8.13 1.12
N PRO A 163 -13.72 -7.81 0.13
CA PRO A 163 -13.58 -6.62 -0.70
C PRO A 163 -13.66 -5.31 0.09
N VAL A 164 -14.35 -5.28 1.24
CA VAL A 164 -14.51 -4.06 2.06
C VAL A 164 -13.18 -3.62 2.66
N LYS A 165 -12.21 -4.54 2.77
CA LYS A 165 -10.86 -4.25 3.28
C LYS A 165 -9.91 -3.71 2.22
N ILE A 166 -10.33 -3.60 0.96
CA ILE A 166 -9.45 -3.24 -0.14
C ILE A 166 -9.63 -1.77 -0.54
N TRP A 167 -8.53 -1.03 -0.52
CA TRP A 167 -8.44 0.37 -0.96
C TRP A 167 -7.50 0.48 -2.15
N ALA A 168 -7.80 1.40 -3.06
CA ALA A 168 -6.97 1.69 -4.22
C ALA A 168 -6.17 2.97 -3.96
N ASN A 169 -4.84 2.90 -4.06
CA ASN A 169 -3.94 4.06 -3.97
C ASN A 169 -2.80 3.95 -4.99
N PRO A 170 -2.08 5.04 -5.28
CA PRO A 170 -0.77 4.94 -5.94
C PRO A 170 0.23 4.20 -5.04
N ASP A 171 1.30 3.65 -5.59
CA ASP A 171 2.37 3.02 -4.78
C ASP A 171 2.86 3.96 -3.67
N CYS A 172 3.18 5.21 -4.03
CA CYS A 172 3.72 6.19 -3.08
C CYS A 172 3.21 7.60 -3.44
N GLY A 173 3.74 8.62 -2.76
CA GLY A 173 3.43 10.01 -3.04
C GLY A 173 3.74 10.44 -4.48
N LEU A 174 2.93 11.34 -5.02
CA LEU A 174 3.01 11.81 -6.42
C LEU A 174 3.98 12.99 -6.62
N ARG A 175 4.82 13.33 -5.62
CA ARG A 175 5.70 14.51 -5.63
C ARG A 175 6.63 14.57 -6.86
N THR A 176 7.04 13.42 -7.39
CA THR A 176 7.95 13.32 -8.54
C THR A 176 7.24 13.37 -9.89
N ARG A 177 5.91 13.49 -9.92
CA ARG A 177 5.09 13.56 -11.14
C ARG A 177 4.79 15.00 -11.53
N THR A 178 4.55 15.20 -12.82
CA THR A 178 3.83 16.39 -13.28
C THR A 178 2.36 16.30 -12.88
N TRP A 179 1.67 17.44 -12.81
CA TRP A 179 0.25 17.49 -12.51
C TRP A 179 -0.60 16.69 -13.49
N ASP A 180 -0.29 16.75 -14.79
CA ASP A 180 -1.03 16.03 -15.82
C ASP A 180 -0.94 14.51 -15.63
N VAL A 181 0.27 14.00 -15.33
CA VAL A 181 0.51 12.57 -15.08
C VAL A 181 -0.16 12.14 -13.77
N ALA A 182 -0.02 12.93 -12.71
CA ALA A 182 -0.66 12.66 -11.43
C ALA A 182 -2.19 12.58 -11.58
N PHE A 183 -2.79 13.55 -12.26
CA PHE A 183 -4.24 13.57 -12.49
C PHE A 183 -4.70 12.39 -13.35
N ALA A 184 -3.99 12.08 -14.44
CA ALA A 184 -4.34 10.94 -15.30
C ALA A 184 -4.26 9.60 -14.55
N LYS A 185 -3.23 9.39 -13.72
CA LYS A 185 -3.12 8.21 -12.86
C LYS A 185 -4.30 8.12 -11.88
N LEU A 186 -4.59 9.20 -11.15
CA LEU A 186 -5.69 9.23 -10.18
C LEU A 186 -7.07 9.01 -10.83
N ALA A 187 -7.29 9.57 -12.03
CA ALA A 187 -8.51 9.33 -12.80
C ALA A 187 -8.64 7.85 -13.20
N SER A 188 -7.54 7.23 -13.65
CA SER A 188 -7.52 5.81 -13.99
C SER A 188 -7.73 4.91 -12.76
N ILE A 189 -7.08 5.21 -11.63
CA ILE A 189 -7.27 4.49 -10.36
C ILE A 189 -8.75 4.52 -9.95
N THR A 190 -9.35 5.72 -9.97
CA THR A 190 -10.76 5.91 -9.62
C THR A 190 -11.66 5.07 -10.52
N LYS A 191 -11.42 5.11 -11.85
CA LYS A 191 -12.22 4.34 -12.80
C LYS A 191 -12.04 2.83 -12.64
N GLY A 192 -10.82 2.36 -12.39
CA GLY A 192 -10.56 0.94 -12.13
C GLY A 192 -11.22 0.44 -10.86
N ALA A 193 -11.25 1.28 -9.81
CA ALA A 193 -11.99 0.97 -8.58
C ALA A 193 -13.51 0.90 -8.81
N GLU A 194 -14.08 1.79 -9.63
CA GLU A 194 -15.49 1.67 -10.06
C GLU A 194 -15.76 0.34 -10.77
N LEU A 195 -14.93 -0.01 -11.76
CA LEU A 195 -15.07 -1.28 -12.49
C LEU A 195 -14.92 -2.51 -11.59
N ALA A 196 -14.12 -2.43 -10.53
CA ALA A 196 -13.98 -3.51 -9.55
C ALA A 196 -15.25 -3.64 -8.69
N ARG A 197 -15.83 -2.52 -8.25
CA ARG A 197 -17.09 -2.50 -7.47
C ARG A 197 -18.25 -3.10 -8.25
N GLU A 198 -18.36 -2.81 -9.55
CA GLU A 198 -19.39 -3.39 -10.44
C GLU A 198 -19.41 -4.93 -10.44
N THR A 199 -18.33 -5.60 -10.01
CA THR A 199 -18.30 -7.08 -9.90
C THR A 199 -18.94 -7.63 -8.62
N TYR A 200 -19.25 -6.77 -7.66
CA TYR A 200 -19.86 -7.11 -6.37
C TYR A 200 -21.30 -6.56 -6.22
N GLU A 201 -21.79 -5.82 -7.20
CA GLU A 201 -23.19 -5.35 -7.31
C GLU A 201 -24.10 -6.41 -7.95
#